data_AF-A0A2U1PUT8-F1
#
_entry.id   AF-A0A2U1PUT8-F1
#
_cell.length_a   1.000
_cell.length_b   1.000
_cell.length_c   1.000
_cell.angle_alpha   90.00
_cell.angle_beta   90.00
_cell.angle_gamma   90.00
#
_symmetry.space_group_name_H-M   'P 1'
#
loop_
_entity.id
_entity.type
_entity.pdbx_description
1 polymer ?
#
loop_
_entity_poly.entity_id
_entity_poly.type
_entity_poly.pdbx_seq_one_letter_code
_entity_poly.pdbx_strand_id
1 'polypeptide(L)'
;MSGAQFNLSPSSTLKIQIGDITRWFIDGSSDAIVNPTNERMFGDGGADGAIHRAAGPELRTACYEVPEVRPGIRCPTGEARITRGFKLPASHVIHAVGPDYDDNSNVSALLSDAYRNSLRVARENDINYVSFPAISCGTFGANISSEFHNHFRYPLDEAAIVAISTIKEHCIDIKEVHFVLFADDIYNVWVKKAKELLPNLSKLQKSSVVCPKRKHNPKTSKVGRIACATQQHHHHQQTRGLHTLTLPDLPYDYGSLEPAISGEIMQIHHQKHHQAYVTNYNKAIKQLHTAIANGDASSAVKLQNVVTFNGGDMILLFDFSVFIEVFCILKGCLRLLTYSLSAKNTDPEIGKKEVHAREGGGQPPHGSLSWAINNSFGSLEKLIAKMNAEGAAVQGSGWVWLALDKEFKRLVVETTSNEDPLVTKGPNLVPLIGIDVWEHAYYLQYKNVRPDYLKNIWKVINWKYASDLYEMECP
;
A
#
# COMPACT_ATOMS: atom_id res chain seq x y z
N MET A 1 -10.82 25.18 9.19
CA MET A 1 -10.14 24.02 8.56
C MET A 1 -10.35 24.12 7.06
N SER A 2 -9.40 23.68 6.23
CA SER A 2 -9.48 23.78 4.77
C SER A 2 -10.07 22.51 4.15
N GLY A 3 -11.39 22.50 3.93
CA GLY A 3 -12.08 21.47 3.16
C GLY A 3 -12.51 21.99 1.78
N ALA A 4 -12.78 21.07 0.86
CA ALA A 4 -13.45 21.37 -0.42
C ALA A 4 -14.97 21.24 -0.25
N GLN A 5 -15.74 22.12 -0.91
CA GLN A 5 -17.20 22.10 -0.87
C GLN A 5 -17.79 22.08 -2.27
N PHE A 6 -18.84 21.29 -2.46
CA PHE A 6 -19.57 21.10 -3.72
C PHE A 6 -21.07 21.07 -3.44
N ASN A 7 -21.89 21.61 -4.35
CA ASN A 7 -23.34 21.50 -4.23
C ASN A 7 -23.79 20.19 -4.89
N LEU A 8 -24.53 19.35 -4.14
CA LEU A 8 -25.17 18.14 -4.68
C LEU A 8 -26.54 18.51 -5.27
N SER A 9 -27.28 19.35 -4.55
CA SER A 9 -28.59 19.90 -4.94
C SER A 9 -28.69 21.38 -4.49
N PRO A 10 -29.81 22.07 -4.70
CA PRO A 10 -30.05 23.40 -4.12
C PRO A 10 -30.13 23.41 -2.58
N SER A 11 -30.39 22.27 -1.95
CA SER A 11 -30.59 22.11 -0.49
C SER A 11 -29.54 21.21 0.18
N SER A 12 -28.72 20.50 -0.60
CA SER A 12 -27.82 19.44 -0.14
C SER A 12 -26.38 19.71 -0.56
N THR A 13 -25.47 19.75 0.40
CA THR A 13 -24.06 20.10 0.20
C THR A 13 -23.14 18.90 0.45
N LEU A 14 -22.13 18.70 -0.39
CA LEU A 14 -21.00 17.83 -0.12
C LEU A 14 -19.83 18.64 0.44
N LYS A 15 -19.29 18.25 1.59
CA LYS A 15 -18.02 18.76 2.12
C LYS A 15 -17.01 17.61 2.17
N ILE A 16 -15.77 17.88 1.79
CA ILE A 16 -14.66 16.90 1.82
C ILE A 16 -13.53 17.55 2.60
N GLN A 17 -13.07 16.90 3.67
CA GLN A 17 -12.05 17.46 4.56
C GLN A 17 -11.13 16.38 5.14
N ILE A 18 -9.90 16.78 5.44
CA ILE A 18 -8.97 15.95 6.21
C ILE A 18 -9.37 15.99 7.69
N GLY A 19 -9.43 14.84 8.35
CA GLY A 19 -9.70 14.80 9.78
C GLY A 19 -9.95 13.41 10.36
N ASP A 20 -10.19 13.40 11.67
CA ASP A 20 -10.60 12.24 12.46
C ASP A 20 -12.13 12.24 12.58
N ILE A 21 -12.77 11.22 12.01
CA ILE A 21 -14.24 11.08 11.99
C ILE A 21 -14.84 10.89 13.40
N THR A 22 -14.08 10.35 14.36
CA THR A 22 -14.55 10.17 15.75
C THR A 22 -14.77 11.50 16.47
N ARG A 23 -14.26 12.60 15.91
CA ARG A 23 -14.37 13.96 16.43
C ARG A 23 -15.33 14.84 15.64
N TRP A 24 -15.99 14.29 14.62
CA TRP A 24 -16.93 15.03 13.76
C TRP A 24 -18.32 15.09 14.40
N PHE A 25 -18.96 16.25 14.26
CA PHE A 25 -20.38 16.53 14.52
C PHE A 25 -20.75 17.85 13.84
N ILE A 26 -22.05 18.16 13.79
CA ILE A 26 -22.60 19.44 13.32
C ILE A 26 -23.52 20.05 14.39
N ASP A 27 -24.40 19.26 14.99
CA ASP A 27 -25.40 19.71 15.97
C ASP A 27 -25.55 18.77 17.19
N GLY A 28 -24.91 17.61 17.19
CA GLY A 28 -24.96 16.61 18.27
C GLY A 28 -26.36 16.04 18.52
N SER A 29 -27.29 16.16 17.57
CA SER A 29 -28.70 15.78 17.74
C SER A 29 -29.32 15.15 16.49
N SER A 30 -29.14 15.74 15.31
CA SER A 30 -29.61 15.21 14.02
C SER A 30 -28.44 14.85 13.07
N ASP A 31 -27.32 14.42 13.65
CA ASP A 31 -26.10 14.07 12.94
C ASP A 31 -25.62 12.62 13.20
N ALA A 32 -24.95 12.04 12.20
CA ALA A 32 -24.41 10.69 12.28
C ALA A 32 -23.02 10.57 11.64
N ILE A 33 -22.17 9.76 12.25
CA ILE A 33 -20.98 9.22 11.59
C ILE A 33 -21.30 7.84 11.00
N VAL A 34 -20.74 7.53 9.85
CA VAL A 34 -20.85 6.21 9.22
C VAL A 34 -19.63 5.38 9.61
N ASN A 35 -19.89 4.19 10.16
CA ASN A 35 -18.88 3.24 10.59
C ASN A 35 -18.68 2.13 9.54
N PRO A 36 -17.51 2.03 8.89
CA PRO A 36 -17.20 0.99 7.91
C PRO A 36 -16.77 -0.30 8.64
N THR A 37 -17.72 -1.16 8.96
CA THR A 37 -17.51 -2.37 9.80
C THR A 37 -17.74 -3.66 9.01
N ASN A 38 -17.52 -4.81 9.66
CA ASN A 38 -17.77 -6.14 9.12
C ASN A 38 -19.22 -6.59 9.32
N GLU A 39 -19.60 -7.75 8.75
CA GLU A 39 -20.99 -8.27 8.84
C GLU A 39 -21.49 -8.53 10.28
N ARG A 40 -20.60 -8.56 11.27
CA ARG A 40 -20.89 -8.79 12.69
C ARG A 40 -21.07 -7.49 13.49
N MET A 41 -20.61 -6.34 12.99
CA MET A 41 -20.63 -5.04 13.67
C MET A 41 -19.83 -4.99 14.99
N PHE A 42 -18.73 -5.74 15.08
CA PHE A 42 -18.00 -5.96 16.35
C PHE A 42 -16.70 -5.15 16.54
N GLY A 43 -16.47 -4.07 15.78
CA GLY A 43 -15.36 -3.15 16.05
C GLY A 43 -13.98 -3.76 15.81
N ASP A 44 -13.58 -3.81 14.54
CA ASP A 44 -12.31 -4.37 14.06
C ASP A 44 -11.14 -3.35 14.19
N GLY A 45 -10.18 -3.39 13.26
CA GLY A 45 -9.08 -2.42 13.19
C GLY A 45 -9.53 -1.03 12.72
N GLY A 46 -8.56 -0.12 12.62
CA GLY A 46 -8.75 1.08 11.81
C GLY A 46 -9.83 2.06 12.28
N ALA A 47 -10.64 2.54 11.33
CA ALA A 47 -11.75 3.46 11.56
C ALA A 47 -12.85 2.85 12.45
N ASP A 48 -13.22 1.59 12.23
CA ASP A 48 -14.19 0.85 13.05
C ASP A 48 -13.71 0.72 14.49
N GLY A 49 -12.47 0.26 14.67
CA GLY A 49 -11.82 0.23 15.96
C GLY A 49 -11.69 1.62 16.61
N ALA A 50 -11.45 2.68 15.84
CA ALA A 50 -11.38 4.05 16.36
C ALA A 50 -12.75 4.53 16.86
N ILE A 51 -13.81 4.30 16.08
CA ILE A 51 -15.20 4.61 16.42
C ILE A 51 -15.62 3.85 17.69
N HIS A 52 -15.35 2.55 17.79
CA HIS A 52 -15.62 1.77 19.00
C HIS A 52 -14.78 2.21 20.22
N ARG A 53 -13.52 2.61 20.04
CA ARG A 53 -12.71 3.17 21.15
C ARG A 53 -13.22 4.53 21.63
N ALA A 54 -13.66 5.40 20.71
CA ALA A 54 -14.14 6.74 21.03
C ALA A 54 -15.57 6.75 21.60
N ALA A 55 -16.47 5.92 21.08
CA ALA A 55 -17.84 5.78 21.58
C ALA A 55 -17.93 5.08 22.95
N GLY A 56 -16.97 4.21 23.25
CA GLY A 56 -16.92 3.42 24.47
C GLY A 56 -17.53 2.02 24.33
N PRO A 57 -17.39 1.17 25.38
CA PRO A 57 -17.91 -0.21 25.37
C PRO A 57 -19.43 -0.28 25.12
N GLU A 58 -20.17 0.76 25.45
CA GLU A 58 -21.62 0.86 25.26
C GLU A 58 -22.04 0.69 23.79
N LEU A 59 -21.20 1.16 22.83
CA LEU A 59 -21.45 0.95 21.40
C LEU A 59 -21.37 -0.54 21.03
N ARG A 60 -20.43 -1.29 21.62
CA ARG A 60 -20.30 -2.74 21.38
C ARG A 60 -21.52 -3.48 21.93
N THR A 61 -22.07 -3.07 23.08
CA THR A 61 -23.32 -3.63 23.61
C THR A 61 -24.50 -3.37 22.65
N ALA A 62 -24.67 -2.15 22.17
CA ALA A 62 -25.73 -1.83 21.21
C ALA A 62 -25.59 -2.61 19.88
N CYS A 63 -24.36 -2.86 19.41
CA CYS A 63 -24.14 -3.74 18.25
C CYS A 63 -24.60 -5.18 18.51
N TYR A 64 -24.44 -5.73 19.73
CA TYR A 64 -24.97 -7.07 20.05
C TYR A 64 -26.51 -7.11 20.02
N GLU A 65 -27.18 -6.03 20.43
CA GLU A 65 -28.64 -5.87 20.45
C GLU A 65 -29.27 -5.75 19.05
N VAL A 66 -28.49 -5.39 18.02
CA VAL A 66 -28.96 -5.44 16.62
C VAL A 66 -29.27 -6.89 16.23
N PRO A 67 -30.48 -7.20 15.74
CA PRO A 67 -30.88 -8.57 15.39
C PRO A 67 -29.98 -9.20 14.31
N GLU A 68 -29.71 -10.50 14.47
CA GLU A 68 -29.07 -11.29 13.42
C GLU A 68 -30.07 -11.63 12.31
N VAL A 69 -29.70 -11.38 11.06
CA VAL A 69 -30.50 -11.72 9.87
C VAL A 69 -30.20 -13.14 9.34
N ARG A 70 -29.03 -13.67 9.71
CA ARG A 70 -28.60 -15.07 9.56
C ARG A 70 -27.52 -15.34 10.63
N PRO A 71 -27.27 -16.59 11.07
CA PRO A 71 -26.40 -16.87 12.23
C PRO A 71 -25.04 -16.18 12.17
N GLY A 72 -24.74 -15.37 13.19
CA GLY A 72 -23.52 -14.57 13.33
C GLY A 72 -23.49 -13.24 12.57
N ILE A 73 -24.51 -12.91 11.76
CA ILE A 73 -24.52 -11.79 10.81
C ILE A 73 -25.66 -10.82 11.11
N ARG A 74 -25.33 -9.54 11.35
CA ARG A 74 -26.28 -8.46 11.71
C ARG A 74 -26.53 -7.48 10.58
N CYS A 75 -25.47 -7.13 9.85
CA CYS A 75 -25.50 -6.25 8.71
C CYS A 75 -24.84 -6.95 7.52
N PRO A 76 -25.60 -7.43 6.52
CA PRO A 76 -24.98 -7.99 5.32
C PRO A 76 -24.09 -7.00 4.57
N THR A 77 -23.19 -7.50 3.73
CA THR A 77 -22.49 -6.65 2.75
C THR A 77 -23.48 -5.87 1.88
N GLY A 78 -23.27 -4.56 1.75
CA GLY A 78 -24.16 -3.61 1.08
C GLY A 78 -25.27 -3.02 1.96
N GLU A 79 -25.48 -3.53 3.18
CA GLU A 79 -26.50 -3.02 4.11
C GLU A 79 -25.95 -1.98 5.11
N ALA A 80 -26.88 -1.34 5.83
CA ALA A 80 -26.57 -0.45 6.96
C ALA A 80 -27.52 -0.67 8.15
N ARG A 81 -27.04 -0.36 9.36
CA ARG A 81 -27.76 -0.42 10.66
C ARG A 81 -27.45 0.84 11.47
N ILE A 82 -28.23 1.16 12.49
CA ILE A 82 -28.03 2.36 13.31
C ILE A 82 -27.95 2.05 14.82
N THR A 83 -27.08 2.77 15.51
CA THR A 83 -27.01 2.83 16.98
C THR A 83 -26.80 4.28 17.43
N ARG A 84 -26.84 4.55 18.73
CA ARG A 84 -26.45 5.85 19.30
C ARG A 84 -24.93 6.09 19.22
N GLY A 85 -24.52 7.36 19.32
CA GLY A 85 -23.11 7.79 19.36
C GLY A 85 -22.39 7.56 20.70
N PHE A 86 -23.14 7.41 21.79
CA PHE A 86 -22.63 7.23 23.17
C PHE A 86 -21.69 8.35 23.62
N LYS A 87 -20.37 8.17 23.54
CA LYS A 87 -19.34 9.18 23.90
C LYS A 87 -18.79 9.96 22.70
N LEU A 88 -19.23 9.63 21.48
CA LEU A 88 -18.94 10.43 20.29
C LEU A 88 -19.66 11.79 20.34
N PRO A 89 -19.13 12.83 19.67
CA PRO A 89 -19.81 14.13 19.56
C PRO A 89 -21.09 14.11 18.69
N ALA A 90 -21.17 13.21 17.70
CA ALA A 90 -22.36 13.02 16.87
C ALA A 90 -23.41 12.14 17.56
N SER A 91 -24.70 12.37 17.31
CA SER A 91 -25.78 11.69 18.04
C SER A 91 -25.93 10.20 17.70
N HIS A 92 -25.58 9.79 16.48
CA HIS A 92 -25.72 8.41 15.99
C HIS A 92 -24.48 7.85 15.28
N VAL A 93 -24.40 6.51 15.23
CA VAL A 93 -23.49 5.75 14.38
C VAL A 93 -24.32 4.92 13.40
N ILE A 94 -24.10 5.12 12.11
CA ILE A 94 -24.66 4.28 11.04
C ILE A 94 -23.59 3.27 10.65
N HIS A 95 -23.75 2.02 11.06
CA HIS A 95 -22.83 0.93 10.72
C HIS A 95 -23.15 0.44 9.33
N ALA A 96 -22.19 0.50 8.41
CA ALA A 96 -22.35 0.12 7.02
C ALA A 96 -21.25 -0.85 6.61
N VAL A 97 -21.62 -1.92 5.91
CA VAL A 97 -20.68 -2.97 5.50
C VAL A 97 -20.43 -2.84 4.01
N GLY A 98 -19.27 -2.28 3.66
CA GLY A 98 -18.78 -2.30 2.29
C GLY A 98 -18.34 -3.71 1.87
N PRO A 99 -18.29 -4.01 0.57
CA PRO A 99 -17.69 -5.24 0.08
C PRO A 99 -16.16 -5.20 0.24
N ASP A 100 -15.56 -6.35 0.50
CA ASP A 100 -14.18 -6.60 0.09
C ASP A 100 -14.11 -6.50 -1.44
N TYR A 101 -13.04 -5.91 -1.97
CA TYR A 101 -12.85 -5.85 -3.42
C TYR A 101 -12.54 -7.26 -3.98
N ASP A 102 -13.06 -7.55 -5.17
CA ASP A 102 -12.58 -8.58 -6.07
C ASP A 102 -12.92 -8.14 -7.52
N ASP A 103 -12.39 -8.83 -8.53
CA ASP A 103 -12.65 -8.47 -9.94
C ASP A 103 -14.06 -8.91 -10.44
N ASN A 104 -15.02 -9.14 -9.54
CA ASN A 104 -16.39 -9.49 -9.91
C ASN A 104 -17.26 -8.24 -10.18
N SER A 105 -18.08 -8.34 -11.21
CA SER A 105 -19.04 -7.34 -11.68
C SER A 105 -19.97 -6.71 -10.61
N ASN A 106 -20.18 -7.37 -9.47
CA ASN A 106 -21.15 -6.94 -8.45
C ASN A 106 -20.56 -6.08 -7.30
N VAL A 107 -19.23 -6.00 -7.16
CA VAL A 107 -18.58 -5.28 -6.04
C VAL A 107 -18.92 -3.77 -6.07
N SER A 108 -18.94 -3.17 -7.25
CA SER A 108 -19.34 -1.76 -7.44
C SER A 108 -20.79 -1.50 -7.01
N ALA A 109 -21.71 -2.44 -7.29
CA ALA A 109 -23.08 -2.37 -6.82
C ALA A 109 -23.14 -2.49 -5.29
N LEU A 110 -22.45 -3.45 -4.68
CA LEU A 110 -22.41 -3.62 -3.22
C LEU A 110 -21.82 -2.41 -2.48
N LEU A 111 -20.81 -1.73 -3.05
CA LEU A 111 -20.29 -0.48 -2.48
C LEU A 111 -21.32 0.66 -2.61
N SER A 112 -21.98 0.80 -3.76
CA SER A 112 -23.08 1.75 -3.94
C SER A 112 -24.24 1.48 -2.97
N ASP A 113 -24.56 0.21 -2.75
CA ASP A 113 -25.58 -0.23 -1.80
C ASP A 113 -25.24 0.21 -0.37
N ALA A 114 -23.99 0.06 0.08
CA ALA A 114 -23.57 0.50 1.41
C ALA A 114 -23.74 2.02 1.61
N TYR A 115 -23.35 2.86 0.63
CA TYR A 115 -23.57 4.31 0.68
C TYR A 115 -25.07 4.68 0.61
N ARG A 116 -25.83 4.04 -0.29
CA ARG A 116 -27.28 4.29 -0.46
C ARG A 116 -28.08 3.88 0.77
N ASN A 117 -27.80 2.71 1.35
CA ASN A 117 -28.43 2.23 2.56
C ASN A 117 -28.07 3.09 3.77
N SER A 118 -26.84 3.62 3.85
CA SER A 118 -26.48 4.60 4.89
C SER A 118 -27.34 5.87 4.80
N LEU A 119 -27.52 6.42 3.60
CA LEU A 119 -28.40 7.59 3.37
C LEU A 119 -29.89 7.26 3.54
N ARG A 120 -30.31 6.01 3.32
CA ARG A 120 -31.66 5.54 3.64
C ARG A 120 -31.88 5.51 5.15
N VAL A 121 -31.01 4.84 5.89
CA VAL A 121 -31.07 4.72 7.36
C VAL A 121 -31.00 6.09 8.04
N ALA A 122 -30.21 7.04 7.52
CA ALA A 122 -30.20 8.41 8.01
C ALA A 122 -31.58 9.08 7.94
N ARG A 123 -32.25 9.02 6.78
CA ARG A 123 -33.59 9.62 6.56
C ARG A 123 -34.69 8.91 7.34
N GLU A 124 -34.58 7.60 7.52
CA GLU A 124 -35.48 6.79 8.35
C GLU A 124 -35.37 7.13 9.86
N ASN A 125 -34.39 7.94 10.27
CA ASN A 125 -34.14 8.35 11.66
C ASN A 125 -33.95 9.88 11.80
N ASP A 126 -34.54 10.68 10.89
CA ASP A 126 -34.54 12.16 10.90
C ASP A 126 -33.14 12.85 10.93
N ILE A 127 -32.08 12.14 10.52
CA ILE A 127 -30.72 12.66 10.49
C ILE A 127 -30.54 13.59 9.28
N ASN A 128 -30.16 14.85 9.55
CA ASN A 128 -29.94 15.89 8.56
C ASN A 128 -28.50 15.94 8.04
N TYR A 129 -27.54 15.43 8.82
CA TYR A 129 -26.11 15.58 8.58
C TYR A 129 -25.41 14.22 8.71
N VAL A 130 -24.74 13.76 7.64
CA VAL A 130 -24.08 12.45 7.62
C VAL A 130 -22.61 12.61 7.24
N SER A 131 -21.70 12.00 8.00
CA SER A 131 -20.29 11.92 7.63
C SER A 131 -19.84 10.49 7.31
N PHE A 132 -19.03 10.37 6.26
CA PHE A 132 -18.50 9.12 5.74
C PHE A 132 -16.96 9.14 5.78
N PRO A 133 -16.31 8.03 6.16
CA PRO A 133 -14.96 7.72 5.74
C PRO A 133 -15.00 7.10 4.33
N ALA A 134 -13.84 6.71 3.79
CA ALA A 134 -13.78 5.95 2.55
C ALA A 134 -14.10 4.46 2.82
N ILE A 135 -15.36 4.06 2.64
CA ILE A 135 -15.82 2.66 2.80
C ILE A 135 -15.05 1.75 1.82
N SER A 136 -14.69 0.54 2.27
CA SER A 136 -13.88 -0.47 1.54
C SER A 136 -12.46 -0.04 1.13
N CYS A 137 -12.02 1.17 1.49
CA CYS A 137 -10.70 1.70 1.10
C CYS A 137 -9.59 1.45 2.14
N GLY A 138 -9.76 0.48 3.04
CA GLY A 138 -8.74 0.11 4.04
C GLY A 138 -8.48 1.19 5.09
N THR A 139 -7.72 0.84 6.14
CA THR A 139 -7.66 1.66 7.37
C THR A 139 -6.28 1.75 8.03
N PHE A 140 -5.23 1.70 7.22
CA PHE A 140 -3.96 2.39 7.51
C PHE A 140 -3.62 3.32 6.33
N GLY A 141 -2.82 4.36 6.60
CA GLY A 141 -2.52 5.41 5.63
C GLY A 141 -1.67 4.93 4.45
N ALA A 142 -1.28 5.87 3.60
CA ALA A 142 -0.26 5.65 2.58
C ALA A 142 0.95 4.88 3.16
N ASN A 143 1.45 3.90 2.40
CA ASN A 143 2.46 2.92 2.80
C ASN A 143 1.95 1.72 3.64
N ILE A 144 0.86 1.07 3.20
CA ILE A 144 0.81 -0.40 3.17
C ILE A 144 0.66 -0.81 1.71
N SER A 145 1.55 -1.70 1.28
CA SER A 145 1.88 -2.01 -0.12
C SER A 145 1.57 -3.48 -0.50
N SER A 146 1.27 -4.36 0.47
CA SER A 146 1.12 -5.80 0.22
C SER A 146 -0.16 -6.21 -0.50
N GLU A 147 0.02 -7.14 -1.44
CA GLU A 147 -1.01 -7.60 -2.36
C GLU A 147 -2.14 -8.38 -1.67
N PHE A 148 -1.88 -9.02 -0.52
CA PHE A 148 -2.88 -9.81 0.22
C PHE A 148 -4.03 -8.96 0.78
N HIS A 149 -3.74 -7.70 1.14
CA HIS A 149 -4.76 -6.74 1.57
C HIS A 149 -5.20 -5.80 0.43
N ASN A 150 -4.35 -5.54 -0.57
CA ASN A 150 -4.75 -4.78 -1.75
C ASN A 150 -5.72 -5.54 -2.68
N HIS A 151 -5.68 -6.88 -2.71
CA HIS A 151 -6.69 -7.67 -3.44
C HIS A 151 -8.12 -7.46 -2.92
N PHE A 152 -8.28 -7.16 -1.63
CA PHE A 152 -9.58 -6.90 -1.00
C PHE A 152 -9.88 -5.41 -0.75
N ARG A 153 -8.99 -4.50 -1.17
CA ARG A 153 -9.12 -3.05 -0.96
C ARG A 153 -9.66 -2.38 -2.22
N TYR A 154 -10.77 -1.66 -2.10
CA TYR A 154 -11.37 -0.98 -3.26
C TYR A 154 -10.44 0.13 -3.79
N PRO A 155 -10.04 0.10 -5.09
CA PRO A 155 -9.19 1.12 -5.70
C PRO A 155 -9.70 2.55 -5.50
N LEU A 156 -8.86 3.45 -4.98
CA LEU A 156 -9.30 4.77 -4.50
C LEU A 156 -10.00 5.63 -5.57
N ASP A 157 -9.49 5.65 -6.81
CA ASP A 157 -10.11 6.42 -7.90
C ASP A 157 -11.51 5.89 -8.26
N GLU A 158 -11.78 4.60 -8.10
CA GLU A 158 -13.06 3.95 -8.40
C GLU A 158 -14.03 4.03 -7.23
N ALA A 159 -13.56 3.74 -6.00
CA ALA A 159 -14.35 3.89 -4.79
C ALA A 159 -14.84 5.32 -4.61
N ALA A 160 -14.02 6.32 -4.94
CA ALA A 160 -14.42 7.72 -4.97
C ALA A 160 -15.47 8.01 -6.06
N ILE A 161 -15.39 7.37 -7.23
CA ILE A 161 -16.41 7.50 -8.29
C ILE A 161 -17.75 6.94 -7.82
N VAL A 162 -17.76 5.71 -7.28
CA VAL A 162 -18.96 5.08 -6.73
C VAL A 162 -19.54 5.95 -5.63
N ALA A 163 -18.77 6.22 -4.57
CA ALA A 163 -19.19 6.99 -3.41
C ALA A 163 -19.80 8.35 -3.81
N ILE A 164 -19.11 9.15 -4.62
CA ILE A 164 -19.57 10.50 -4.97
C ILE A 164 -20.80 10.45 -5.90
N SER A 165 -20.92 9.44 -6.76
CA SER A 165 -22.09 9.27 -7.63
C SER A 165 -23.32 8.82 -6.82
N THR A 166 -23.18 7.81 -5.96
CA THR A 166 -24.26 7.34 -5.08
C THR A 166 -24.73 8.44 -4.12
N ILE A 167 -23.81 9.20 -3.52
CA ILE A 167 -24.15 10.35 -2.68
C ILE A 167 -24.93 11.40 -3.49
N LYS A 168 -24.48 11.74 -4.70
CA LYS A 168 -25.17 12.69 -5.60
C LYS A 168 -26.59 12.25 -5.98
N GLU A 169 -26.80 10.95 -6.17
CA GLU A 169 -28.10 10.39 -6.58
C GLU A 169 -29.08 10.18 -5.41
N HIS A 170 -28.59 10.03 -4.17
CA HIS A 170 -29.43 9.65 -3.02
C HIS A 170 -29.41 10.61 -1.82
N CYS A 171 -28.65 11.71 -1.85
CA CYS A 171 -28.62 12.73 -0.78
C CYS A 171 -29.88 13.61 -0.64
N ILE A 172 -31.01 13.21 -1.22
CA ILE A 172 -32.30 13.89 -1.02
C ILE A 172 -32.62 13.97 0.48
N ASP A 173 -33.23 15.06 0.93
CA ASP A 173 -33.58 15.34 2.34
C ASP A 173 -32.40 15.43 3.34
N ILE A 174 -31.18 15.09 2.94
CA ILE A 174 -29.94 15.32 3.72
C ILE A 174 -29.40 16.72 3.40
N LYS A 175 -29.14 17.52 4.44
CA LYS A 175 -28.65 18.91 4.32
C LYS A 175 -27.16 18.96 3.98
N GLU A 176 -26.35 18.19 4.70
CA GLU A 176 -24.92 18.06 4.38
C GLU A 176 -24.44 16.60 4.47
N VAL A 177 -23.74 16.18 3.43
CA VAL A 177 -22.92 14.97 3.45
C VAL A 177 -21.45 15.39 3.57
N HIS A 178 -20.71 14.76 4.46
CA HIS A 178 -19.29 15.02 4.68
C HIS A 178 -18.48 13.77 4.32
N PHE A 179 -17.35 13.94 3.64
CA PHE A 179 -16.27 12.95 3.67
C PHE A 179 -15.18 13.45 4.62
N VAL A 180 -14.96 12.70 5.71
CA VAL A 180 -13.93 12.97 6.72
C VAL A 180 -12.84 11.93 6.56
N LEU A 181 -11.74 12.34 5.93
CA LEU A 181 -10.73 11.44 5.39
C LEU A 181 -9.43 11.61 6.17
N PHE A 182 -8.88 10.52 6.70
CA PHE A 182 -7.74 10.61 7.63
C PHE A 182 -6.41 10.97 6.93
N ALA A 183 -6.25 10.63 5.65
CA ALA A 183 -4.99 10.74 4.92
C ALA A 183 -5.11 11.60 3.65
N ASP A 184 -4.03 12.35 3.35
CA ASP A 184 -3.93 13.28 2.22
C ASP A 184 -4.13 12.61 0.85
N ASP A 185 -3.67 11.37 0.66
CA ASP A 185 -3.81 10.64 -0.60
C ASP A 185 -5.28 10.35 -0.93
N ILE A 186 -6.01 9.79 0.04
CA ILE A 186 -7.45 9.54 -0.07
C ILE A 186 -8.21 10.87 -0.27
N TYR A 187 -7.89 11.90 0.52
CA TYR A 187 -8.47 13.23 0.38
C TYR A 187 -8.26 13.84 -1.01
N ASN A 188 -7.04 13.78 -1.55
CA ASN A 188 -6.74 14.33 -2.87
C ASN A 188 -7.47 13.59 -4.00
N VAL A 189 -7.63 12.26 -3.89
CA VAL A 189 -8.44 11.48 -4.85
C VAL A 189 -9.93 11.85 -4.75
N TRP A 190 -10.50 11.94 -3.56
CA TRP A 190 -11.89 12.35 -3.36
C TRP A 190 -12.18 13.76 -3.89
N VAL A 191 -11.30 14.73 -3.60
CA VAL A 191 -11.44 16.11 -4.08
C VAL A 191 -11.25 16.21 -5.61
N LYS A 192 -10.37 15.39 -6.20
CA LYS A 192 -10.23 15.25 -7.66
C LYS A 192 -11.54 14.71 -8.28
N LYS A 193 -12.06 13.60 -7.78
CA LYS A 193 -13.29 12.98 -8.30
C LYS A 193 -14.54 13.83 -8.09
N ALA A 194 -14.64 14.57 -6.98
CA ALA A 194 -15.71 15.54 -6.80
C ALA A 194 -15.66 16.67 -7.85
N LYS A 195 -14.47 17.17 -8.20
CA LYS A 195 -14.31 18.17 -9.29
C LYS A 195 -14.67 17.61 -10.67
N GLU A 196 -14.43 16.32 -10.91
CA GLU A 196 -14.80 15.63 -12.16
C GLU A 196 -16.32 15.37 -12.25
N LEU A 197 -16.97 14.94 -11.15
CA LEU A 197 -18.37 14.47 -11.13
C LEU A 197 -19.41 15.53 -10.73
N LEU A 198 -19.00 16.59 -10.04
CA LEU A 198 -19.84 17.69 -9.56
C LEU A 198 -19.41 19.04 -10.18
N PRO A 199 -19.49 19.22 -11.51
CA PRO A 199 -19.20 20.50 -12.14
C PRO A 199 -20.17 21.57 -11.64
N ASN A 200 -19.64 22.71 -11.20
CA ASN A 200 -20.42 23.80 -10.60
C ASN A 200 -21.69 24.15 -11.41
N LEU A 201 -22.85 24.02 -10.75
CA LEU A 201 -24.19 24.26 -11.31
C LEU A 201 -24.35 25.64 -11.97
N SER A 202 -23.52 26.62 -11.59
CA SER A 202 -23.46 27.96 -12.19
C SER A 202 -23.09 28.01 -13.67
N LYS A 203 -22.60 26.91 -14.27
CA LYS A 203 -22.33 26.84 -15.73
C LYS A 203 -23.51 26.35 -16.58
N LEU A 204 -24.48 25.63 -16.03
CA LEU A 204 -25.55 24.97 -16.82
C LEU A 204 -26.75 25.87 -17.15
N GLN A 205 -26.86 27.07 -16.58
CA GLN A 205 -27.93 28.04 -16.89
C GLN A 205 -27.63 28.95 -18.11
N LYS A 206 -26.57 28.70 -18.89
CA LYS A 206 -26.17 29.55 -20.04
C LYS A 206 -26.03 28.79 -21.36
N SER A 207 -26.96 27.89 -21.67
CA SER A 207 -27.04 27.22 -22.98
C SER A 207 -28.47 26.88 -23.42
N SER A 208 -29.29 27.91 -23.61
CA SER A 208 -30.56 27.82 -24.34
C SER A 208 -30.67 29.00 -25.32
N VAL A 209 -31.34 28.78 -26.46
CA VAL A 209 -31.49 29.71 -27.61
C VAL A 209 -30.20 29.92 -28.43
N VAL A 210 -30.03 29.15 -29.51
CA VAL A 210 -29.98 29.59 -30.93
C VAL A 210 -29.70 28.38 -31.84
N CYS A 211 -30.49 28.24 -32.91
CA CYS A 211 -30.20 27.42 -34.10
C CYS A 211 -30.60 28.23 -35.36
N PRO A 212 -30.34 27.75 -36.60
CA PRO A 212 -29.02 27.43 -37.14
C PRO A 212 -28.79 28.05 -38.54
N LYS A 213 -27.54 28.25 -38.99
CA LYS A 213 -27.22 28.52 -40.42
C LYS A 213 -26.02 27.72 -40.94
N ARG A 214 -25.93 27.62 -42.28
CA ARG A 214 -25.26 26.53 -43.02
C ARG A 214 -23.84 26.87 -43.54
N LYS A 215 -23.00 25.82 -43.60
CA LYS A 215 -21.95 25.51 -44.61
C LYS A 215 -21.36 26.66 -45.44
N HIS A 216 -20.05 26.89 -45.32
CA HIS A 216 -19.15 26.93 -46.50
C HIS A 216 -17.68 26.64 -46.18
N ASN A 217 -16.98 26.16 -47.19
CA ASN A 217 -15.53 25.94 -47.39
C ASN A 217 -15.35 26.04 -48.95
N PRO A 218 -14.18 26.31 -49.58
CA PRO A 218 -12.81 26.10 -49.10
C PRO A 218 -11.77 27.17 -49.56
N LYS A 219 -10.47 26.81 -49.44
CA LYS A 219 -9.29 27.21 -50.26
C LYS A 219 -8.18 28.08 -49.62
N THR A 220 -7.13 27.37 -49.18
CA THR A 220 -5.71 27.50 -49.61
C THR A 220 -5.11 28.89 -49.96
N SER A 221 -4.00 29.22 -49.27
CA SER A 221 -2.78 29.78 -49.90
C SER A 221 -1.52 29.53 -49.02
N LYS A 222 -0.32 29.64 -49.59
CA LYS A 222 1.00 29.51 -48.91
C LYS A 222 1.92 30.69 -49.27
N VAL A 223 2.32 31.51 -48.30
CA VAL A 223 3.57 32.34 -48.27
C VAL A 223 3.87 32.66 -46.79
N GLY A 224 5.11 32.72 -46.27
CA GLY A 224 6.40 32.25 -46.80
C GLY A 224 7.64 32.95 -46.17
N ARG A 225 8.33 32.29 -45.22
CA ARG A 225 9.55 32.78 -44.50
C ARG A 225 9.26 34.02 -43.61
N ILE A 226 10.13 34.63 -42.79
CA ILE A 226 11.60 34.70 -42.55
C ILE A 226 11.76 35.00 -41.02
N ALA A 227 12.74 34.62 -40.18
CA ALA A 227 13.91 33.70 -40.12
C ALA A 227 14.30 33.49 -38.63
N CYS A 228 15.15 32.51 -38.29
CA CYS A 228 16.22 32.55 -37.25
C CYS A 228 16.75 31.12 -36.96
N ALA A 229 18.07 30.90 -37.08
CA ALA A 229 18.72 29.64 -36.68
C ALA A 229 19.52 29.84 -35.39
N THR A 230 19.03 29.28 -34.28
CA THR A 230 19.81 29.08 -33.05
C THR A 230 20.29 27.64 -32.99
N GLN A 231 21.60 27.45 -32.79
CA GLN A 231 22.20 26.12 -32.67
C GLN A 231 21.82 25.49 -31.34
N GLN A 232 20.86 24.56 -31.33
CA GLN A 232 20.71 23.63 -30.22
C GLN A 232 21.81 22.58 -30.31
N HIS A 233 22.68 22.54 -29.29
CA HIS A 233 23.63 21.43 -29.13
C HIS A 233 22.84 20.14 -28.84
N HIS A 234 22.73 19.26 -29.83
CA HIS A 234 22.24 17.91 -29.62
C HIS A 234 23.25 17.12 -28.78
N HIS A 235 23.13 17.19 -27.45
CA HIS A 235 23.64 16.14 -26.60
C HIS A 235 22.90 14.85 -26.92
N HIS A 236 23.55 13.98 -27.70
CA HIS A 236 23.17 12.59 -27.86
C HIS A 236 23.41 11.84 -26.54
N GLN A 237 22.52 12.05 -25.56
CA GLN A 237 22.40 11.13 -24.44
C GLN A 237 21.94 9.78 -25.01
N GLN A 238 22.82 8.79 -24.97
CA GLN A 238 22.44 7.42 -25.27
C GLN A 238 21.46 6.94 -24.20
N THR A 239 20.16 6.93 -24.54
CA THR A 239 19.13 6.30 -23.73
C THR A 239 19.41 4.81 -23.63
N ARG A 240 20.04 4.37 -22.54
CA ARG A 240 20.11 2.94 -22.20
C ARG A 240 18.68 2.41 -22.13
N GLY A 241 18.42 1.31 -22.84
CA GLY A 241 17.10 0.69 -22.88
C GLY A 241 16.63 0.33 -21.47
N LEU A 242 15.40 0.72 -21.14
CA LEU A 242 14.79 0.47 -19.84
C LEU A 242 14.62 -1.04 -19.63
N HIS A 243 15.49 -1.64 -18.82
CA HIS A 243 15.38 -3.05 -18.47
C HIS A 243 14.15 -3.29 -17.62
N THR A 244 13.36 -4.28 -18.02
CA THR A 244 12.29 -4.85 -17.20
C THR A 244 12.79 -6.11 -16.52
N LEU A 245 12.44 -6.27 -15.25
CA LEU A 245 12.80 -7.44 -14.45
C LEU A 245 11.76 -8.55 -14.60
N THR A 246 12.18 -9.78 -14.35
CA THR A 246 11.35 -10.99 -14.28
C THR A 246 11.36 -11.54 -12.87
N LEU A 247 10.36 -12.33 -12.51
CA LEU A 247 10.42 -13.16 -11.30
C LEU A 247 11.59 -14.15 -11.49
N PRO A 248 12.57 -14.23 -10.58
CA PRO A 248 13.61 -15.26 -10.63
C PRO A 248 13.02 -16.62 -10.26
N ASP A 249 13.53 -17.72 -10.83
CA ASP A 249 13.16 -19.05 -10.35
C ASP A 249 13.79 -19.32 -8.97
N LEU A 250 13.08 -20.02 -8.08
CA LEU A 250 13.65 -20.45 -6.80
C LEU A 250 14.74 -21.52 -7.04
N PRO A 251 15.85 -21.51 -6.29
CA PRO A 251 16.90 -22.52 -6.38
C PRO A 251 16.55 -23.83 -5.64
N TYR A 252 15.25 -24.14 -5.51
CA TYR A 252 14.69 -25.32 -4.83
C TYR A 252 13.17 -25.42 -5.07
N ASP A 253 12.60 -26.64 -5.00
CA ASP A 253 11.14 -26.86 -5.01
C ASP A 253 10.46 -26.21 -3.79
N TYR A 254 9.24 -25.69 -3.94
CA TYR A 254 8.53 -24.96 -2.88
C TYR A 254 8.47 -25.68 -1.52
N GLY A 255 8.29 -27.01 -1.50
CA GLY A 255 8.26 -27.81 -0.26
C GLY A 255 9.63 -28.07 0.40
N SER A 256 10.74 -27.59 -0.17
CA SER A 256 12.12 -27.90 0.28
C SER A 256 12.48 -27.34 1.65
N LEU A 257 11.68 -26.40 2.15
CA LEU A 257 11.87 -25.75 3.45
C LEU A 257 10.98 -26.39 4.55
N GLU A 258 10.23 -27.45 4.25
CA GLU A 258 9.40 -28.13 5.22
C GLU A 258 10.24 -28.91 6.26
N PRO A 259 9.82 -28.95 7.53
CA PRO A 259 8.58 -28.40 8.09
C PRO A 259 8.70 -26.94 8.59
N ALA A 260 9.79 -26.23 8.30
CA ALA A 260 10.02 -24.87 8.83
C ALA A 260 9.13 -23.82 8.14
N ILE A 261 8.94 -23.93 6.81
CA ILE A 261 7.93 -23.20 6.03
C ILE A 261 7.23 -24.22 5.12
N SER A 262 5.90 -24.15 5.00
CA SER A 262 5.13 -25.01 4.10
C SER A 262 5.31 -24.66 2.63
N GLY A 263 5.23 -25.66 1.75
CA GLY A 263 5.26 -25.44 0.30
C GLY A 263 4.12 -24.56 -0.22
N GLU A 264 2.97 -24.56 0.47
CA GLU A 264 1.84 -23.66 0.20
C GLU A 264 2.23 -22.18 0.42
N ILE A 265 2.89 -21.87 1.55
CA ILE A 265 3.39 -20.50 1.80
C ILE A 265 4.42 -20.14 0.74
N MET A 266 5.43 -20.99 0.50
CA MET A 266 6.48 -20.67 -0.47
C MET A 266 5.93 -20.46 -1.89
N GLN A 267 4.94 -21.25 -2.31
CA GLN A 267 4.30 -21.08 -3.62
C GLN A 267 3.50 -19.77 -3.71
N ILE A 268 2.70 -19.44 -2.70
CA ILE A 268 1.89 -18.20 -2.71
C ILE A 268 2.79 -16.97 -2.60
N HIS A 269 3.76 -16.97 -1.69
CA HIS A 269 4.71 -15.89 -1.49
C HIS A 269 5.49 -15.60 -2.79
N HIS A 270 5.98 -16.64 -3.46
CA HIS A 270 6.70 -16.51 -4.71
C HIS A 270 5.81 -16.12 -5.90
N GLN A 271 4.79 -16.92 -6.21
CA GLN A 271 4.00 -16.79 -7.44
C GLN A 271 2.93 -15.70 -7.39
N LYS A 272 2.65 -15.12 -6.21
CA LYS A 272 1.71 -14.00 -6.06
C LYS A 272 2.42 -12.72 -5.62
N HIS A 273 2.98 -12.69 -4.41
CA HIS A 273 3.51 -11.46 -3.83
C HIS A 273 4.72 -10.94 -4.63
N HIS A 274 5.79 -11.72 -4.71
CA HIS A 274 7.00 -11.31 -5.45
C HIS A 274 6.71 -11.05 -6.93
N GLN A 275 5.91 -11.90 -7.58
CA GLN A 275 5.50 -11.71 -8.98
C GLN A 275 4.79 -10.37 -9.22
N ALA A 276 3.91 -9.97 -8.30
CA ALA A 276 3.18 -8.72 -8.43
C ALA A 276 4.04 -7.50 -8.06
N TYR A 277 4.92 -7.60 -7.06
CA TYR A 277 5.93 -6.57 -6.78
C TYR A 277 6.86 -6.34 -7.99
N VAL A 278 7.37 -7.38 -8.63
CA VAL A 278 8.11 -7.28 -9.92
C VAL A 278 7.25 -6.59 -11.00
N THR A 279 5.96 -6.92 -11.10
CA THR A 279 5.04 -6.31 -12.08
C THR A 279 4.81 -4.82 -11.82
N ASN A 280 4.58 -4.45 -10.57
CA ASN A 280 4.31 -3.09 -10.11
C ASN A 280 5.58 -2.21 -10.16
N TYR A 281 6.75 -2.76 -9.82
CA TYR A 281 8.04 -2.07 -9.99
C TYR A 281 8.31 -1.77 -11.47
N ASN A 282 8.15 -2.76 -12.35
CA ASN A 282 8.28 -2.59 -13.80
C ASN A 282 7.34 -1.49 -14.35
N LYS A 283 6.11 -1.41 -13.82
CA LYS A 283 5.11 -0.37 -14.16
C LYS A 283 5.54 1.01 -13.64
N ALA A 284 5.99 1.10 -12.38
CA ALA A 284 6.42 2.34 -11.74
C ALA A 284 7.69 2.91 -12.39
N ILE A 285 8.69 2.08 -12.72
CA ILE A 285 9.92 2.48 -13.40
C ILE A 285 9.65 2.98 -14.83
N LYS A 286 8.71 2.35 -15.58
CA LYS A 286 8.24 2.86 -16.88
C LYS A 286 7.59 4.25 -16.76
N GLN A 287 6.75 4.44 -15.74
CA GLN A 287 6.12 5.73 -15.47
C GLN A 287 7.13 6.79 -15.02
N LEU A 288 8.11 6.43 -14.18
CA LEU A 288 9.16 7.33 -13.70
C LEU A 288 10.07 7.79 -14.84
N HIS A 289 10.49 6.87 -15.72
CA HIS A 289 11.26 7.22 -16.90
C HIS A 289 10.50 8.19 -17.83
N THR A 290 9.19 7.99 -17.99
CA THR A 290 8.33 8.93 -18.74
C THR A 290 8.20 10.29 -18.05
N ALA A 291 8.03 10.32 -16.73
CA ALA A 291 7.94 11.55 -15.96
C ALA A 291 9.24 12.38 -16.04
N ILE A 292 10.40 11.72 -15.89
CA ILE A 292 11.73 12.33 -16.03
C ILE A 292 11.93 12.87 -17.45
N ALA A 293 11.63 12.07 -18.48
CA ALA A 293 11.77 12.49 -19.88
C ALA A 293 10.88 13.69 -20.26
N ASN A 294 9.71 13.83 -19.62
CA ASN A 294 8.79 14.95 -19.79
C ASN A 294 9.11 16.16 -18.89
N GLY A 295 10.09 16.07 -17.98
CA GLY A 295 10.39 17.10 -16.98
C GLY A 295 9.35 17.23 -15.86
N ASP A 296 8.44 16.26 -15.71
CA ASP A 296 7.41 16.28 -14.66
C ASP A 296 7.99 15.81 -13.31
N ALA A 297 8.65 16.74 -12.63
CA ALA A 297 9.15 16.54 -11.27
C ALA A 297 8.04 16.19 -10.25
N SER A 298 6.78 16.59 -10.48
CA SER A 298 5.68 16.27 -9.56
C SER A 298 5.30 14.80 -9.62
N SER A 299 5.19 14.25 -10.83
CA SER A 299 4.95 12.81 -11.01
C SER A 299 6.17 11.98 -10.64
N ALA A 300 7.39 12.45 -10.95
CA ALA A 300 8.62 11.74 -10.56
C ALA A 300 8.75 11.59 -9.03
N VAL A 301 8.51 12.65 -8.26
CA VAL A 301 8.53 12.58 -6.78
C VAL A 301 7.43 11.68 -6.23
N LYS A 302 6.20 11.72 -6.78
CA LYS A 302 5.10 10.82 -6.34
C LYS A 302 5.41 9.35 -6.61
N LEU A 303 6.07 9.05 -7.73
CA LEU A 303 6.44 7.69 -8.10
C LEU A 303 7.58 7.13 -7.24
N GLN A 304 8.37 7.97 -6.55
CA GLN A 304 9.45 7.50 -5.69
C GLN A 304 8.95 6.53 -4.61
N ASN A 305 7.82 6.81 -3.95
CA ASN A 305 7.26 5.90 -2.95
C ASN A 305 6.85 4.55 -3.56
N VAL A 306 6.31 4.53 -4.79
CA VAL A 306 5.89 3.29 -5.47
C VAL A 306 7.12 2.48 -5.93
N VAL A 307 8.17 3.16 -6.38
CA VAL A 307 9.45 2.57 -6.75
C VAL A 307 10.17 2.02 -5.52
N THR A 308 10.15 2.73 -4.38
CA THR A 308 10.68 2.21 -3.10
C THR A 308 9.87 1.04 -2.57
N PHE A 309 8.52 1.08 -2.63
CA PHE A 309 7.67 -0.02 -2.15
C PHE A 309 7.95 -1.33 -2.92
N ASN A 310 7.89 -1.28 -4.26
CA ASN A 310 7.95 -2.50 -5.09
C ASN A 310 9.38 -2.89 -5.50
N GLY A 311 10.32 -1.94 -5.44
CA GLY A 311 11.76 -2.21 -5.62
C GLY A 311 12.48 -2.51 -4.31
N GLY A 312 11.82 -2.25 -3.18
CA GLY A 312 12.23 -2.63 -1.84
C GLY A 312 12.23 -4.15 -1.71
N ASP A 313 11.05 -4.79 -1.78
CA ASP A 313 10.88 -6.26 -1.74
C ASP A 313 11.84 -7.03 -2.66
N MET A 314 12.10 -6.49 -3.86
CA MET A 314 13.04 -7.04 -4.84
C MET A 314 14.53 -6.97 -4.41
N ILE A 315 14.81 -6.51 -3.18
CA ILE A 315 16.10 -6.63 -2.48
C ILE A 315 15.96 -7.63 -1.30
N LEU A 316 14.75 -7.86 -0.79
CA LEU A 316 14.47 -8.57 0.46
C LEU A 316 14.19 -10.07 0.25
N LEU A 317 13.42 -10.44 -0.76
CA LEU A 317 13.18 -11.86 -1.07
C LEU A 317 14.39 -12.59 -1.68
N PHE A 318 15.38 -11.83 -2.15
CA PHE A 318 16.70 -12.36 -2.51
C PHE A 318 17.55 -12.80 -1.29
N ASP A 319 17.27 -12.30 -0.09
CA ASP A 319 17.93 -12.79 1.14
C ASP A 319 17.37 -14.16 1.59
N PHE A 320 16.22 -14.59 1.05
CA PHE A 320 15.72 -15.97 1.14
C PHE A 320 16.01 -16.85 -0.09
N SER A 321 16.32 -16.23 -1.24
CA SER A 321 16.41 -16.90 -2.54
C SER A 321 17.69 -16.48 -3.27
N VAL A 322 18.68 -17.38 -3.32
CA VAL A 322 20.06 -17.11 -3.78
C VAL A 322 20.12 -16.32 -5.10
N PHE A 323 20.89 -15.24 -5.07
CA PHE A 323 20.89 -14.17 -6.08
C PHE A 323 21.54 -14.53 -7.42
N ILE A 324 20.86 -14.16 -8.52
CA ILE A 324 21.45 -14.03 -9.86
C ILE A 324 21.06 -12.66 -10.45
N GLU A 325 22.07 -11.93 -10.95
CA GLU A 325 22.00 -10.74 -11.83
C GLU A 325 20.99 -9.59 -11.56
N VAL A 326 21.21 -8.75 -10.53
CA VAL A 326 20.91 -7.29 -10.63
C VAL A 326 21.96 -6.35 -10.00
N PHE A 327 23.22 -6.77 -9.78
CA PHE A 327 24.22 -5.90 -9.15
C PHE A 327 24.71 -4.72 -10.04
N CYS A 328 24.23 -4.64 -11.29
CA CYS A 328 24.64 -3.65 -12.29
C CYS A 328 23.76 -2.39 -12.37
N ILE A 329 22.57 -2.34 -11.73
CA ILE A 329 21.63 -1.21 -11.88
C ILE A 329 21.73 -0.20 -10.73
N LEU A 330 21.87 -0.64 -9.47
CA LEU A 330 21.88 0.27 -8.30
C LEU A 330 23.11 1.20 -8.25
N LYS A 331 24.26 0.81 -8.81
CA LYS A 331 25.42 1.72 -9.01
C LYS A 331 25.17 2.83 -10.05
N GLY A 332 24.06 2.80 -10.79
CA GLY A 332 23.66 3.85 -11.74
C GLY A 332 22.85 4.97 -11.09
N CYS A 333 21.79 4.64 -10.35
CA CYS A 333 20.79 5.63 -9.90
C CYS A 333 21.30 6.62 -8.85
N LEU A 334 22.24 6.22 -7.98
CA LEU A 334 22.83 7.12 -6.98
C LEU A 334 23.99 7.99 -7.53
N ARG A 335 24.35 7.84 -8.82
CA ARG A 335 25.55 8.48 -9.41
C ARG A 335 25.27 9.68 -10.33
N LEU A 336 24.06 10.23 -10.28
CA LEU A 336 23.64 11.40 -11.06
C LEU A 336 23.97 12.77 -10.41
N LEU A 337 24.82 12.81 -9.37
CA LEU A 337 25.21 14.05 -8.68
C LEU A 337 26.73 14.28 -8.53
N THR A 338 27.61 13.35 -8.96
CA THR A 338 29.06 13.57 -8.96
C THR A 338 29.79 12.83 -10.10
N TYR A 339 30.95 13.37 -10.47
CA TYR A 339 31.61 13.13 -11.75
C TYR A 339 32.40 11.81 -11.85
N SER A 340 32.78 11.49 -13.10
CA SER A 340 33.64 10.40 -13.57
C SER A 340 34.73 9.88 -12.62
N LEU A 341 34.87 8.54 -12.49
CA LEU A 341 36.04 7.79 -12.99
C LEU A 341 35.98 6.25 -12.71
N SER A 342 36.72 5.52 -13.56
CA SER A 342 37.36 4.17 -13.44
C SER A 342 36.70 2.99 -12.69
N ALA A 343 36.54 1.86 -13.41
CA ALA A 343 36.59 0.42 -13.03
C ALA A 343 35.65 -0.37 -13.97
N LYS A 344 36.13 -0.96 -15.09
CA LYS A 344 36.83 -2.26 -15.24
C LYS A 344 35.96 -3.49 -14.94
N ASN A 345 35.82 -4.37 -15.94
CA ASN A 345 35.02 -5.60 -15.92
C ASN A 345 35.77 -6.76 -15.25
N THR A 346 34.99 -7.72 -14.71
CA THR A 346 35.37 -9.12 -14.43
C THR A 346 34.14 -10.01 -14.66
N ASP A 347 34.34 -11.29 -15.01
CA ASP A 347 33.28 -12.18 -15.53
C ASP A 347 32.26 -12.71 -14.50
N PRO A 348 31.04 -13.11 -14.94
CA PRO A 348 29.96 -13.62 -14.09
C PRO A 348 29.80 -15.16 -14.16
N GLU A 349 30.77 -15.95 -13.68
CA GLU A 349 30.59 -17.41 -13.48
C GLU A 349 30.86 -17.87 -12.03
N ILE A 350 29.94 -17.55 -11.12
CA ILE A 350 29.86 -18.18 -9.79
C ILE A 350 28.40 -18.46 -9.41
N GLY A 351 28.10 -19.70 -8.99
CA GLY A 351 27.22 -19.86 -7.83
C GLY A 351 25.78 -20.34 -7.99
N LYS A 352 25.36 -21.00 -9.08
CA LYS A 352 24.15 -21.85 -9.01
C LYS A 352 24.40 -23.02 -8.05
N LYS A 353 23.90 -22.92 -6.81
CA LYS A 353 23.84 -24.02 -5.83
C LYS A 353 22.55 -23.92 -5.00
N GLU A 354 21.93 -25.07 -4.81
CA GLU A 354 20.60 -25.23 -4.24
C GLU A 354 20.53 -24.95 -2.72
N VAL A 355 19.32 -24.74 -2.21
CA VAL A 355 19.06 -24.54 -0.76
C VAL A 355 17.92 -25.45 -0.30
N HIS A 356 18.29 -26.57 0.32
CA HIS A 356 17.34 -27.47 0.95
C HIS A 356 17.69 -27.64 2.44
N ALA A 357 16.70 -28.00 3.27
CA ALA A 357 16.94 -28.44 4.65
C ALA A 357 17.85 -29.70 4.75
N ARG A 358 18.14 -30.36 3.63
CA ARG A 358 19.07 -31.50 3.50
C ARG A 358 20.47 -31.12 3.00
N GLU A 359 20.69 -29.88 2.56
CA GLU A 359 21.90 -29.48 1.81
C GLU A 359 22.64 -28.26 2.37
N GLY A 360 22.21 -27.75 3.53
CA GLY A 360 22.93 -26.69 4.25
C GLY A 360 22.05 -25.74 5.06
N GLY A 361 20.74 -25.75 4.85
CA GLY A 361 19.80 -24.96 5.64
C GLY A 361 19.99 -25.18 7.15
N GLY A 362 20.12 -24.08 7.90
CA GLY A 362 20.27 -24.10 9.35
C GLY A 362 21.62 -24.60 9.89
N GLN A 363 22.59 -24.94 9.04
CA GLN A 363 23.97 -25.22 9.50
C GLN A 363 24.61 -23.92 10.00
N PRO A 364 25.21 -23.86 11.21
CA PRO A 364 25.82 -22.64 11.74
C PRO A 364 26.87 -22.02 10.80
N PRO A 365 27.03 -20.67 10.80
CA PRO A 365 28.07 -20.01 10.01
C PRO A 365 29.45 -20.42 10.52
N HIS A 366 30.41 -20.46 9.59
CA HIS A 366 31.81 -20.81 9.85
C HIS A 366 32.73 -19.63 9.47
N GLY A 367 34.04 -19.80 9.67
CA GLY A 367 35.04 -18.82 9.22
C GLY A 367 34.83 -17.40 9.76
N SER A 368 34.97 -16.43 8.86
CA SER A 368 34.99 -15.00 9.15
C SER A 368 33.69 -14.47 9.77
N LEU A 369 32.53 -14.81 9.19
CA LEU A 369 31.22 -14.40 9.70
C LEU A 369 30.95 -14.97 11.10
N SER A 370 31.33 -16.23 11.35
CA SER A 370 31.17 -16.86 12.66
C SER A 370 31.94 -16.10 13.75
N TRP A 371 33.18 -15.70 13.46
CA TRP A 371 33.96 -14.84 14.35
C TRP A 371 33.32 -13.46 14.55
N ALA A 372 32.84 -12.83 13.48
CA ALA A 372 32.19 -11.51 13.54
C ALA A 372 30.88 -11.53 14.36
N ILE A 373 30.11 -12.61 14.29
CA ILE A 373 28.90 -12.82 15.12
C ILE A 373 29.29 -12.96 16.60
N ASN A 374 30.29 -13.78 16.90
CA ASN A 374 30.78 -13.94 18.28
C ASN A 374 31.36 -12.63 18.85
N ASN A 375 32.04 -11.83 18.04
CA ASN A 375 32.56 -10.52 18.45
C ASN A 375 31.45 -9.46 18.63
N SER A 376 30.42 -9.46 17.79
CA SER A 376 29.36 -8.42 17.79
C SER A 376 28.22 -8.72 18.77
N PHE A 377 27.89 -10.00 19.00
CA PHE A 377 26.73 -10.44 19.81
C PHE A 377 27.11 -11.38 20.96
N GLY A 378 28.36 -11.83 21.04
CA GLY A 378 28.86 -12.74 22.08
C GLY A 378 28.62 -14.22 21.81
N SER A 379 27.58 -14.59 21.04
CA SER A 379 27.40 -15.93 20.47
C SER A 379 26.32 -15.94 19.37
N LEU A 380 26.23 -17.02 18.59
CA LEU A 380 25.17 -17.23 17.60
C LEU A 380 23.78 -17.29 18.23
N GLU A 381 23.64 -17.93 19.40
CA GLU A 381 22.37 -18.05 20.11
C GLU A 381 21.89 -16.68 20.61
N LYS A 382 22.82 -15.78 20.98
CA LYS A 382 22.50 -14.39 21.35
C LYS A 382 22.05 -13.55 20.16
N LEU A 383 22.66 -13.75 18.99
CA LEU A 383 22.19 -13.13 17.74
C LEU A 383 20.76 -13.62 17.40
N ILE A 384 20.54 -14.93 17.39
CA ILE A 384 19.23 -15.55 17.13
C ILE A 384 18.18 -15.03 18.13
N ALA A 385 18.52 -14.97 19.43
CA ALA A 385 17.64 -14.43 20.46
C ALA A 385 17.31 -12.94 20.23
N LYS A 386 18.28 -12.11 19.81
CA LYS A 386 18.02 -10.71 19.45
C LYS A 386 17.11 -10.60 18.23
N MET A 387 17.44 -11.25 17.11
CA MET A 387 16.62 -11.16 15.89
C MET A 387 15.19 -11.66 16.11
N ASN A 388 15.00 -12.73 16.90
CA ASN A 388 13.67 -13.19 17.27
C ASN A 388 12.91 -12.18 18.14
N ALA A 389 13.59 -11.49 19.06
CA ALA A 389 12.96 -10.45 19.88
C ALA A 389 12.56 -9.22 19.05
N GLU A 390 13.44 -8.72 18.18
CA GLU A 390 13.15 -7.57 17.32
C GLU A 390 12.03 -7.90 16.30
N GLY A 391 12.09 -9.06 15.62
CA GLY A 391 11.08 -9.50 14.66
C GLY A 391 9.71 -9.78 15.28
N ALA A 392 9.68 -10.24 16.54
CA ALA A 392 8.44 -10.36 17.30
C ALA A 392 7.86 -9.00 17.73
N ALA A 393 8.71 -7.97 17.86
CA ALA A 393 8.32 -6.61 18.26
C ALA A 393 7.90 -5.69 17.09
N VAL A 394 8.18 -6.06 15.82
CA VAL A 394 7.74 -5.30 14.62
C VAL A 394 6.21 -5.12 14.63
N GLN A 395 5.76 -3.88 14.75
CA GLN A 395 4.33 -3.54 14.80
C GLN A 395 3.73 -3.56 13.40
N GLY A 396 2.79 -4.46 13.16
CA GLY A 396 2.26 -4.73 11.82
C GLY A 396 3.29 -5.44 10.95
N SER A 397 3.65 -4.81 9.84
CA SER A 397 4.38 -5.38 8.72
C SER A 397 5.83 -4.91 8.63
N GLY A 398 6.75 -5.80 8.24
CA GLY A 398 8.15 -5.45 8.09
C GLY A 398 9.08 -6.66 8.10
N TRP A 399 10.36 -6.38 8.29
CA TRP A 399 11.46 -7.35 8.26
C TRP A 399 12.43 -7.14 9.42
N VAL A 400 13.16 -8.19 9.81
CA VAL A 400 14.33 -8.11 10.69
C VAL A 400 15.59 -8.58 9.96
N TRP A 401 16.68 -7.83 10.11
CA TRP A 401 17.91 -7.96 9.33
C TRP A 401 19.10 -8.31 10.23
N LEU A 402 19.95 -9.23 9.78
CA LEU A 402 21.38 -9.22 10.08
C LEU A 402 22.08 -8.45 8.97
N ALA A 403 22.95 -7.51 9.33
CA ALA A 403 23.65 -6.68 8.38
C ALA A 403 25.12 -6.46 8.71
N LEU A 404 25.95 -6.33 7.67
CA LEU A 404 27.30 -5.76 7.77
C LEU A 404 27.21 -4.24 7.61
N ASP A 405 27.58 -3.53 8.66
CA ASP A 405 27.86 -2.09 8.65
C ASP A 405 29.30 -1.90 8.14
N LYS A 406 29.45 -1.50 6.87
CA LYS A 406 30.77 -1.36 6.20
C LYS A 406 31.55 -0.12 6.64
N GLU A 407 30.89 0.85 7.27
CA GLU A 407 31.54 2.05 7.79
C GLU A 407 32.21 1.74 9.13
N PHE A 408 31.50 1.07 10.04
CA PHE A 408 32.01 0.69 11.35
C PHE A 408 32.57 -0.74 11.43
N LYS A 409 32.66 -1.44 10.28
CA LYS A 409 33.16 -2.83 10.12
C LYS A 409 32.64 -3.80 11.19
N ARG A 410 31.33 -3.81 11.41
CA ARG A 410 30.66 -4.57 12.48
C ARG A 410 29.37 -5.18 11.97
N LEU A 411 28.86 -6.18 12.69
CA LEU A 411 27.49 -6.66 12.45
C LEU A 411 26.49 -5.84 13.27
N VAL A 412 25.33 -5.59 12.68
CA VAL A 412 24.18 -4.96 13.33
C VAL A 412 22.92 -5.79 13.10
N VAL A 413 21.93 -5.60 13.98
CA VAL A 413 20.57 -6.11 13.77
C VAL A 413 19.62 -4.92 13.72
N GLU A 414 18.85 -4.84 12.65
CA GLU A 414 17.95 -3.74 12.32
C GLU A 414 16.57 -4.27 11.93
N THR A 415 15.53 -3.44 12.05
CA THR A 415 14.19 -3.74 11.53
C THR A 415 13.74 -2.66 10.55
N THR A 416 13.10 -3.05 9.46
CA THR A 416 12.44 -2.13 8.53
C THR A 416 10.93 -2.36 8.52
N SER A 417 10.17 -1.30 8.21
CA SER A 417 8.71 -1.34 8.16
C SER A 417 8.24 -1.55 6.72
N ASN A 418 7.19 -2.33 6.53
CA ASN A 418 6.76 -2.79 5.21
C ASN A 418 7.94 -3.37 4.39
N GLU A 419 8.00 -3.13 3.09
CA GLU A 419 9.12 -3.54 2.22
C GLU A 419 10.23 -2.48 2.13
N ASP A 420 10.35 -1.55 3.10
CA ASP A 420 11.46 -0.59 3.09
C ASP A 420 12.80 -1.37 3.13
N PRO A 421 13.68 -1.25 2.13
CA PRO A 421 14.91 -2.03 2.10
C PRO A 421 15.90 -1.52 3.12
N LEU A 422 16.74 -2.39 3.68
CA LEU A 422 17.71 -2.07 4.74
C LEU A 422 18.58 -0.83 4.45
N VAL A 423 18.92 -0.58 3.18
CA VAL A 423 19.67 0.60 2.72
C VAL A 423 19.03 1.95 3.10
N THR A 424 17.73 1.96 3.42
CA THR A 424 17.01 3.13 3.99
C THR A 424 17.45 3.47 5.41
N LYS A 425 17.93 2.50 6.20
CA LYS A 425 18.54 2.74 7.53
C LYS A 425 19.97 3.28 7.42
N GLY A 426 20.69 2.97 6.34
CA GLY A 426 21.99 3.55 6.04
C GLY A 426 22.59 3.01 4.74
N PRO A 427 23.22 3.85 3.90
CA PRO A 427 23.78 3.44 2.61
C PRO A 427 25.01 2.52 2.73
N ASN A 428 25.59 2.42 3.94
CA ASN A 428 26.76 1.59 4.24
C ASN A 428 26.37 0.21 4.81
N LEU A 429 25.07 -0.07 5.00
CA LEU A 429 24.56 -1.34 5.47
C LEU A 429 24.37 -2.33 4.31
N VAL A 430 24.94 -3.52 4.43
CA VAL A 430 24.74 -4.66 3.52
C VAL A 430 23.89 -5.70 4.24
N PRO A 431 22.73 -6.13 3.69
CA PRO A 431 21.97 -7.23 4.27
C PRO A 431 22.76 -8.53 4.11
N LEU A 432 22.70 -9.40 5.12
CA LEU A 432 23.31 -10.74 5.11
C LEU A 432 22.26 -11.84 5.32
N ILE A 433 21.25 -11.55 6.14
CA ILE A 433 20.04 -12.36 6.34
C ILE A 433 18.87 -11.41 6.61
N GLY A 434 17.83 -11.51 5.79
CA GLY A 434 16.50 -10.99 6.06
C GLY A 434 15.59 -12.08 6.64
N ILE A 435 14.69 -11.69 7.53
CA ILE A 435 13.55 -12.51 7.94
C ILE A 435 12.28 -11.66 7.81
N ASP A 436 11.36 -12.12 6.97
CA ASP A 436 10.05 -11.54 6.74
C ASP A 436 9.17 -11.78 7.98
N VAL A 437 8.54 -10.72 8.50
CA VAL A 437 7.55 -10.81 9.58
C VAL A 437 6.17 -10.24 9.22
N TRP A 438 5.91 -9.96 7.94
CA TRP A 438 4.57 -9.88 7.37
C TRP A 438 3.78 -11.16 7.61
N GLU A 439 2.47 -11.05 7.82
CA GLU A 439 1.63 -12.22 8.09
C GLU A 439 1.59 -13.21 6.93
N HIS A 440 1.75 -12.78 5.67
CA HIS A 440 1.79 -13.70 4.52
C HIS A 440 2.92 -14.74 4.57
N ALA A 441 4.02 -14.44 5.27
CA ALA A 441 5.17 -15.34 5.39
C ALA A 441 4.97 -16.51 6.37
N TYR A 442 3.92 -16.49 7.20
CA TYR A 442 3.69 -17.54 8.20
C TYR A 442 2.22 -17.88 8.51
N TYR A 443 1.24 -17.01 8.24
CA TYR A 443 -0.11 -17.14 8.79
C TYR A 443 -0.87 -18.40 8.32
N LEU A 444 -0.56 -18.95 7.14
CA LEU A 444 -1.16 -20.21 6.69
C LEU A 444 -0.74 -21.41 7.58
N GLN A 445 0.48 -21.42 8.10
CA GLN A 445 1.04 -22.49 8.93
C GLN A 445 0.98 -22.17 10.44
N TYR A 446 1.43 -20.98 10.84
CA TYR A 446 1.60 -20.56 12.24
C TYR A 446 0.51 -19.63 12.78
N LYS A 447 -0.45 -19.21 11.94
CA LYS A 447 -1.54 -18.28 12.30
C LYS A 447 -0.97 -17.00 12.94
N ASN A 448 -1.59 -16.53 14.02
CA ASN A 448 -1.15 -15.37 14.79
C ASN A 448 0.10 -15.62 15.68
N VAL A 449 0.75 -16.79 15.59
CA VAL A 449 1.87 -17.19 16.47
C VAL A 449 3.23 -16.93 15.79
N ARG A 450 3.48 -15.67 15.42
CA ARG A 450 4.76 -15.21 14.84
C ARG A 450 6.02 -15.71 15.60
N PRO A 451 6.04 -15.79 16.95
CA PRO A 451 7.20 -16.33 17.68
C PRO A 451 7.54 -17.80 17.35
N ASP A 452 6.56 -18.63 16.99
CA ASP A 452 6.83 -20.03 16.60
C ASP A 452 7.37 -20.13 15.16
N TYR A 453 6.96 -19.23 14.26
CA TYR A 453 7.63 -19.07 12.97
C TYR A 453 9.10 -18.66 13.16
N LEU A 454 9.35 -17.59 13.92
CA LEU A 454 10.69 -17.09 14.25
C LEU A 454 11.56 -18.12 15.00
N LYS A 455 10.96 -19.08 15.70
CA LYS A 455 11.66 -20.20 16.32
C LYS A 455 12.04 -21.31 15.33
N ASN A 456 11.29 -21.48 14.23
CA ASN A 456 11.51 -22.53 13.23
C ASN A 456 12.37 -22.08 12.04
N ILE A 457 12.30 -20.80 11.65
CA ILE A 457 12.98 -20.26 10.46
C ILE A 457 14.49 -20.54 10.41
N TRP A 458 15.15 -20.54 11.57
CA TRP A 458 16.59 -20.84 11.73
C TRP A 458 17.01 -22.23 11.25
N LYS A 459 16.07 -23.16 11.05
CA LYS A 459 16.33 -24.49 10.46
C LYS A 459 16.60 -24.46 8.96
N VAL A 460 16.27 -23.36 8.27
CA VAL A 460 16.37 -23.23 6.81
C VAL A 460 17.17 -22.01 6.35
N ILE A 461 17.61 -21.14 7.27
CA ILE A 461 18.52 -20.02 6.96
C ILE A 461 19.80 -20.52 6.28
N ASN A 462 20.13 -19.92 5.13
CA ASN A 462 21.34 -20.21 4.37
C ASN A 462 22.54 -19.40 4.91
N TRP A 463 23.12 -19.86 6.02
CA TRP A 463 24.32 -19.25 6.60
C TRP A 463 25.55 -19.30 5.69
N LYS A 464 25.58 -20.19 4.67
CA LYS A 464 26.64 -20.16 3.66
C LYS A 464 26.53 -18.91 2.79
N TYR A 465 25.34 -18.57 2.28
CA TYR A 465 25.14 -17.34 1.50
C TYR A 465 25.55 -16.10 2.32
N ALA A 466 25.10 -16.01 3.58
CA ALA A 466 25.49 -14.93 4.48
C ALA A 466 27.02 -14.84 4.68
N SER A 467 27.71 -15.99 4.75
CA SER A 467 29.17 -16.06 4.89
C SER A 467 29.89 -15.63 3.61
N ASP A 468 29.46 -16.14 2.45
CA ASP A 468 30.03 -15.79 1.14
C ASP A 468 29.88 -14.29 0.86
N LEU A 469 28.70 -13.72 1.16
CA LEU A 469 28.42 -12.29 1.00
C LEU A 469 29.21 -11.42 1.99
N TYR A 470 29.36 -11.87 3.25
CA TYR A 470 30.22 -11.20 4.23
C TYR A 470 31.68 -11.16 3.76
N GLU A 471 32.20 -12.25 3.16
CA GLU A 471 33.58 -12.30 2.64
C GLU A 471 33.77 -11.50 1.34
N MET A 472 32.71 -11.28 0.55
CA MET A 472 32.75 -10.38 -0.62
C MET A 472 32.70 -8.89 -0.25
N GLU A 473 31.95 -8.51 0.78
CA GLU A 473 31.67 -7.11 1.12
C GLU A 473 32.44 -6.58 2.34
N CYS A 474 33.25 -7.41 3.01
CA CYS A 474 34.20 -7.01 4.05
C CYS A 474 35.62 -6.75 3.47
N PRO A 475 36.08 -5.49 3.39
CA PRO A 475 37.40 -5.13 2.84
C PRO A 475 38.54 -5.13 3.88
#